data_AF-A0A9W9YIE3-F1
#
_entry.id   AF-A0A9W9YIE3-F1
#
_cell.length_a   1.000
_cell.length_b   1.000
_cell.length_c   1.000
_cell.angle_alpha   90.00
_cell.angle_beta   90.00
_cell.angle_gamma   90.00
#
_symmetry.space_group_name_H-M   'P 1'
#
loop_
_entity.id
_entity.type
_entity.pdbx_description
1 polymer ?
#
loop_
_entity_poly.entity_id
_entity_poly.type
_entity_poly.pdbx_seq_one_letter_code
_entity_poly.pdbx_strand_id
1 'polypeptide(L)'
;MEVVCNMCKEDEQLDKREHCFCVQSSSGGSHYFGVDTEADVTEIVNRLQKSTHQAVIQIESRTFPGKWHGQSVKLVFDLKRGLRLYSATDRSLLWQYRFSFLRGSSDDGYRKIVLLFSASPAGPFDRQELEFTNMQQVLTVMHAFYAAKVAQVDPSFSFDSRFLSV
;
A
#
# COMPACT_ATOMS: atom_id res chain seq x y z
N MET A 1 -10.89 4.08 2.91
CA MET A 1 -9.57 4.62 2.53
C MET A 1 -9.20 3.99 1.21
N GLU A 2 -9.11 4.83 0.19
CA GLU A 2 -9.06 4.44 -1.23
C GLU A 2 -8.24 5.45 -2.05
N VAL A 3 -7.36 6.20 -1.38
CA VAL A 3 -6.65 7.31 -2.00
C VAL A 3 -5.19 7.31 -1.55
N VAL A 4 -4.27 7.47 -2.49
CA VAL A 4 -2.83 7.67 -2.28
C VAL A 4 -2.47 9.06 -2.80
N CYS A 5 -1.60 9.78 -2.09
CA CYS A 5 -1.19 11.13 -2.47
C CYS A 5 0.34 11.22 -2.50
N ASN A 6 0.89 11.70 -3.62
CA ASN A 6 2.33 11.80 -3.86
C ASN A 6 2.68 13.22 -4.30
N MET A 7 3.78 13.77 -3.77
CA MET A 7 4.39 14.96 -4.36
C MET A 7 4.96 14.61 -5.74
N CYS A 8 4.76 15.46 -6.74
CA CYS A 8 5.30 15.24 -8.07
C CYS A 8 6.81 15.50 -8.06
N LYS A 9 7.59 14.62 -8.66
CA LYS A 9 9.03 14.86 -8.90
C LYS A 9 9.20 15.93 -9.97
N GLU A 10 10.39 16.55 -10.05
CA GLU A 10 10.70 17.57 -11.07
C GLU A 10 10.38 17.09 -12.50
N ASP A 11 10.73 15.84 -12.82
CA ASP A 11 10.47 15.23 -14.13
C ASP A 11 8.97 14.92 -14.40
N GLU A 12 8.12 14.99 -13.36
CA GLU A 12 6.68 14.75 -13.40
C GLU A 12 5.87 16.06 -13.38
N GLN A 13 6.55 17.22 -13.29
CA GLN A 13 5.89 18.52 -13.27
C GLN A 13 5.35 18.89 -14.65
N LEU A 14 4.05 19.12 -14.73
CA LEU A 14 3.41 19.63 -15.94
C LEU A 14 3.56 21.15 -15.98
N ASP A 15 3.89 21.67 -17.16
CA ASP A 15 3.96 23.11 -17.46
C ASP A 15 4.88 23.93 -16.52
N LYS A 16 5.96 23.32 -16.00
CA LYS A 16 6.94 23.93 -15.07
C LYS A 16 6.35 24.40 -13.74
N ARG A 17 5.23 23.82 -13.29
CA ARG A 17 4.65 24.14 -11.99
C ARG A 17 5.41 23.43 -10.87
N GLU A 18 6.05 24.22 -10.01
CA GLU A 18 6.98 23.72 -8.98
C GLU A 18 6.28 23.10 -7.75
N HIS A 19 5.01 23.44 -7.50
CA HIS A 19 4.29 23.06 -6.27
C HIS A 19 3.10 22.16 -6.58
N CYS A 20 3.39 20.90 -6.93
CA CYS A 20 2.35 19.98 -7.42
C CYS A 20 2.34 18.63 -6.71
N PHE A 21 1.14 18.05 -6.61
CA PHE A 21 0.92 16.71 -6.07
C PHE A 21 -0.11 15.95 -6.91
N CYS A 22 0.02 14.63 -6.92
CA CYS A 22 -0.93 13.72 -7.54
C CYS A 22 -1.73 12.97 -6.48
N VAL A 23 -3.02 12.82 -6.74
CA VAL A 23 -3.93 11.99 -5.95
C VAL A 23 -4.43 10.84 -6.80
N GLN A 24 -4.09 9.62 -6.40
CA GLN A 24 -4.54 8.39 -7.04
C GLN A 24 -5.65 7.75 -6.23
N SER A 25 -6.75 7.38 -6.88
CA SER A 25 -7.86 6.66 -6.26
C SER A 25 -7.77 5.15 -6.49
N SER A 26 -8.53 4.37 -5.72
CA SER A 26 -8.70 2.92 -5.88
C SER A 26 -9.33 2.51 -7.21
N SER A 27 -9.91 3.48 -7.93
CA SER A 27 -10.46 3.29 -9.28
C SER A 27 -9.40 3.39 -10.39
N GLY A 28 -8.15 3.73 -10.04
CA GLY A 28 -7.06 3.95 -11.01
C GLY A 28 -6.99 5.37 -11.56
N GLY A 29 -7.97 6.23 -11.27
CA GLY A 29 -7.92 7.65 -11.63
C GLY A 29 -6.81 8.37 -10.86
N SER A 30 -5.93 9.07 -11.58
CA SER A 30 -4.91 9.98 -11.03
C SER A 30 -5.28 11.42 -11.37
N HIS A 31 -5.26 12.29 -10.37
CA HIS A 31 -5.57 13.71 -10.51
C HIS A 31 -4.35 14.54 -10.10
N TYR A 32 -3.93 15.44 -11.00
CA TYR A 32 -2.81 16.36 -10.78
C TYR A 32 -3.32 17.69 -10.23
N PHE A 33 -2.70 18.16 -9.15
CA PHE A 33 -3.03 19.43 -8.51
C PHE A 33 -1.78 20.29 -8.43
N GLY A 34 -1.94 21.58 -8.73
CA GLY A 34 -0.95 22.62 -8.44
C GLY A 34 -1.48 23.57 -7.38
N VAL A 35 -0.59 24.05 -6.51
CA VAL A 35 -0.88 25.03 -5.46
C VAL A 35 0.13 26.17 -5.50
N ASP A 36 -0.10 27.20 -4.70
CA ASP A 36 0.67 28.45 -4.80
C ASP A 36 2.03 28.36 -4.09
N THR A 37 2.17 27.51 -3.07
CA THR A 37 3.41 27.40 -2.28
C THR A 37 3.81 25.95 -1.95
N GLU A 38 5.11 25.72 -1.72
CA GLU A 38 5.63 24.45 -1.20
C GLU A 38 5.02 24.07 0.16
N ALA A 39 4.76 25.09 1.00
CA ALA A 39 4.13 24.91 2.30
C ALA A 39 2.71 24.34 2.17
N ASP A 40 1.94 24.80 1.17
CA ASP A 40 0.59 24.29 0.91
C ASP A 40 0.63 22.83 0.45
N VAL A 41 1.55 22.46 -0.46
CA VAL A 41 1.73 21.05 -0.88
C VAL A 41 2.02 20.19 0.34
N THR A 42 3.00 20.62 1.14
CA THR A 42 3.45 19.90 2.32
C THR A 42 2.32 19.74 3.34
N GLU A 43 1.52 20.77 3.59
CA GLU A 43 0.39 20.71 4.50
C GLU A 43 -0.69 19.73 4.01
N ILE A 44 -1.08 19.81 2.73
CA ILE A 44 -2.13 18.97 2.15
C ILE A 44 -1.71 17.49 2.17
N VAL A 45 -0.51 17.18 1.68
CA VAL A 45 0.02 15.81 1.65
C VAL A 45 0.09 15.23 3.06
N ASN A 46 0.61 16.00 4.03
CA ASN A 46 0.69 15.57 5.42
C ASN A 46 -0.70 15.32 6.03
N ARG A 47 -1.69 16.18 5.76
CA ARG A 47 -3.07 16.00 6.26
C ARG A 47 -3.71 14.75 5.66
N LEU A 48 -3.52 14.50 4.36
CA LEU A 48 -4.02 13.31 3.69
C LEU A 48 -3.39 12.02 4.24
N GLN A 49 -2.08 12.02 4.47
CA GLN A 49 -1.36 10.90 5.07
C GLN A 49 -1.81 10.65 6.51
N LYS A 50 -1.96 11.70 7.33
CA LYS A 50 -2.51 11.60 8.70
C LYS A 50 -3.93 11.04 8.70
N SER A 51 -4.80 11.54 7.82
CA SER A 51 -6.17 11.04 7.69
C SER A 51 -6.21 9.56 7.27
N THR A 52 -5.35 9.19 6.33
CA THR A 52 -5.15 7.80 5.88
C THR A 52 -4.72 6.91 7.03
N HIS A 53 -3.71 7.34 7.79
CA HIS A 53 -3.21 6.62 8.96
C HIS A 53 -4.30 6.39 10.01
N GLN A 54 -5.05 7.45 10.36
CA GLN A 54 -6.16 7.35 11.30
C GLN A 54 -7.25 6.39 10.81
N ALA A 55 -7.58 6.43 9.51
CA ALA A 55 -8.54 5.50 8.92
C ALA A 55 -8.06 4.04 9.03
N VAL A 56 -6.78 3.76 8.80
CA VAL A 56 -6.21 2.40 8.96
C VAL A 56 -6.28 1.95 10.41
N ILE A 57 -5.95 2.82 11.37
CA ILE A 57 -6.06 2.51 12.81
C ILE A 57 -7.50 2.19 13.18
N GLN A 58 -8.48 2.96 12.69
CA GLN A 58 -9.89 2.75 13.01
C GLN A 58 -10.45 1.47 12.38
N ILE A 59 -10.07 1.17 11.14
CA ILE A 59 -10.57 0.00 10.40
C ILE A 59 -9.90 -1.30 10.87
N GLU A 60 -8.63 -1.23 11.28
CA GLU A 60 -7.74 -2.32 11.74
C GLU A 60 -7.48 -3.46 10.75
N SER A 61 -8.44 -3.85 9.89
CA SER A 61 -8.27 -4.89 8.90
C SER A 61 -9.08 -4.67 7.61
N ARG A 62 -8.56 -5.17 6.50
CA ARG A 62 -9.20 -5.14 5.18
C ARG A 62 -9.05 -6.48 4.50
N THR A 63 -10.10 -6.94 3.83
CA THR A 63 -10.13 -8.24 3.14
C THR A 63 -10.37 -8.06 1.65
N PHE A 64 -9.58 -8.76 0.84
CA PHE A 64 -9.61 -8.71 -0.62
C PHE A 64 -9.82 -10.12 -1.18
N PRO A 65 -10.88 -10.34 -1.98
CA PRO A 65 -11.04 -11.59 -2.71
C PRO A 65 -10.01 -11.66 -3.85
N GLY A 66 -9.38 -12.81 -4.01
CA GLY A 66 -8.38 -13.03 -5.06
C GLY A 66 -8.22 -14.50 -5.41
N LYS A 67 -7.18 -14.82 -6.17
CA LYS A 67 -6.77 -16.19 -6.46
C LYS A 67 -5.32 -16.44 -6.04
N TRP A 68 -5.05 -17.65 -5.59
CA TRP A 68 -3.72 -18.14 -5.26
C TRP A 68 -3.62 -19.59 -5.74
N HIS A 69 -2.62 -19.89 -6.59
CA HIS A 69 -2.52 -21.16 -7.31
C HIS A 69 -3.83 -21.58 -8.02
N GLY A 70 -4.53 -20.60 -8.60
CA GLY A 70 -5.82 -20.80 -9.27
C GLY A 70 -7.03 -20.98 -8.34
N GLN A 71 -6.83 -21.14 -7.04
CA GLN A 71 -7.89 -21.33 -6.04
C GLN A 71 -8.41 -19.99 -5.52
N SER A 72 -9.71 -19.91 -5.21
CA SER A 72 -10.31 -18.70 -4.64
C SER A 72 -9.87 -18.50 -3.20
N VAL A 73 -9.38 -17.30 -2.88
CA VAL A 73 -8.83 -16.96 -1.57
C VAL A 73 -9.27 -15.56 -1.11
N LYS A 74 -9.03 -15.26 0.16
CA LYS A 74 -9.23 -13.95 0.77
C LYS A 74 -7.92 -13.50 1.41
N LEU A 75 -7.28 -12.49 0.83
CA LEU A 75 -6.12 -11.82 1.43
C LEU A 75 -6.61 -10.81 2.45
N VAL A 76 -6.06 -10.86 3.66
CA VAL A 76 -6.41 -9.96 4.75
C VAL A 76 -5.15 -9.20 5.16
N PHE A 77 -5.22 -7.88 5.08
CA PHE A 77 -4.28 -6.99 5.78
C PHE A 77 -4.86 -6.71 7.15
N ASP A 78 -4.13 -7.07 8.21
CA ASP A 78 -4.51 -6.84 9.60
C ASP A 78 -3.38 -6.10 10.31
N LEU A 79 -3.66 -4.91 10.84
CA LEU A 79 -2.67 -4.02 11.40
C LEU A 79 -1.87 -4.64 12.56
N LYS A 80 -2.47 -5.58 13.30
CA LYS A 80 -1.86 -6.26 14.45
C LYS A 80 -1.19 -7.57 14.02
N ARG A 81 -1.83 -8.34 13.13
CA ARG A 81 -1.45 -9.73 12.79
C ARG A 81 -0.63 -9.87 11.50
N GLY A 82 -0.55 -8.81 10.70
CA GLY A 82 0.13 -8.81 9.40
C GLY A 82 -0.77 -9.25 8.25
N LEU A 83 -0.17 -9.89 7.25
CA LEU A 83 -0.84 -10.41 6.07
C LEU A 83 -1.28 -11.84 6.34
N ARG A 84 -2.53 -12.16 6.00
CA ARG A 84 -3.12 -13.48 6.20
C ARG A 84 -3.88 -13.89 4.95
N LEU A 85 -3.67 -15.12 4.49
CA LEU A 85 -4.42 -15.68 3.37
C LEU A 85 -5.34 -16.77 3.86
N TYR A 86 -6.62 -16.67 3.50
CA TYR A 86 -7.63 -17.68 3.81
C TYR A 86 -8.17 -18.31 2.54
N SER A 87 -8.44 -19.59 2.58
CA SER A 87 -9.24 -20.26 1.56
C SER A 87 -10.66 -19.65 1.54
N ALA A 88 -11.16 -19.30 0.36
CA ALA A 88 -12.51 -18.76 0.24
C ALA A 88 -13.60 -19.84 0.43
N THR A 89 -13.23 -21.12 0.27
CA THR A 89 -14.15 -22.27 0.30
C THR A 89 -14.48 -22.69 1.73
N ASP A 90 -13.46 -22.97 2.53
CA ASP A 90 -13.60 -23.54 3.88
C ASP A 90 -13.15 -22.58 5.00
N ARG A 91 -12.66 -21.38 4.64
CA ARG A 91 -12.16 -20.36 5.57
C ARG A 91 -10.94 -20.79 6.38
N SER A 92 -10.23 -21.85 5.94
CA SER A 92 -8.97 -22.26 6.54
C SER A 92 -7.88 -21.20 6.32
N LEU A 93 -7.01 -21.04 7.31
CA LEU A 93 -5.82 -20.20 7.19
C LEU A 93 -4.77 -20.95 6.34
N LEU A 94 -4.40 -20.39 5.20
CA LEU A 94 -3.40 -20.96 4.29
C LEU A 94 -2.00 -20.54 4.71
N TRP A 95 -1.79 -19.24 4.97
CA TRP A 95 -0.54 -18.72 5.50
C TRP A 95 -0.73 -17.38 6.22
N GLN A 96 0.26 -17.01 7.03
CA GLN A 96 0.31 -15.73 7.74
C GLN A 96 1.76 -15.23 7.83
N TYR A 97 1.98 -13.95 7.50
CA TYR A 97 3.25 -13.26 7.67
C TYR A 97 3.08 -11.95 8.43
N ARG A 98 4.06 -11.60 9.26
CA ARG A 98 4.15 -10.26 9.87
C ARG A 98 4.53 -9.24 8.78
N PHE A 99 4.13 -7.99 8.95
CA PHE A 99 4.57 -6.89 8.06
C PHE A 99 6.10 -6.86 7.89
N SER A 100 6.83 -7.05 8.99
CA SER A 100 8.30 -7.03 9.03
C SER A 100 8.98 -8.16 8.25
N PHE A 101 8.21 -9.15 7.78
CA PHE A 101 8.76 -10.25 6.97
C PHE A 101 8.68 -9.94 5.48
N LEU A 102 7.90 -8.95 5.03
CA LEU A 102 7.90 -8.59 3.62
C LEU A 102 9.23 -7.91 3.26
N ARG A 103 9.91 -8.47 2.25
CA ARG A 103 11.21 -8.01 1.77
C ARG A 103 11.13 -7.34 0.41
N GLY A 104 10.11 -7.67 -0.37
CA GLY A 104 9.81 -7.01 -1.63
C GLY A 104 8.43 -7.37 -2.12
N SER A 105 7.82 -6.43 -2.84
CA SER A 105 6.64 -6.64 -3.67
C SER A 105 7.01 -6.35 -5.12
N SER A 106 6.25 -6.93 -6.05
CA SER A 106 6.20 -6.47 -7.43
C SER A 106 4.85 -6.85 -8.03
N ASP A 107 4.36 -6.06 -8.97
CA ASP A 107 3.15 -6.35 -9.72
C ASP A 107 3.40 -6.34 -11.23
N ASP A 108 2.46 -6.89 -11.99
CA ASP A 108 2.52 -6.94 -13.46
C ASP A 108 1.86 -5.73 -14.15
N GLY A 109 1.45 -4.71 -13.39
CA GLY A 109 0.69 -3.56 -13.87
C GLY A 109 -0.76 -3.88 -14.22
N TYR A 110 -1.23 -5.10 -13.95
CA TYR A 110 -2.57 -5.54 -14.33
C TYR A 110 -3.33 -6.20 -13.18
N ARG A 111 -3.00 -7.43 -12.83
CA ARG A 111 -3.78 -8.23 -11.88
C ARG A 111 -2.97 -9.11 -10.95
N LYS A 112 -1.66 -9.25 -11.18
CA LYS A 112 -0.80 -10.12 -10.39
C LYS A 112 0.07 -9.31 -9.48
N ILE A 113 0.24 -9.82 -8.26
CA ILE A 113 1.24 -9.35 -7.32
C ILE A 113 2.08 -10.53 -6.84
N VAL A 114 3.38 -10.29 -6.72
CA VAL A 114 4.36 -11.18 -6.13
C VAL A 114 4.82 -10.54 -4.81
N LEU A 115 4.72 -11.31 -3.73
CA LEU A 115 5.18 -10.92 -2.41
C LEU A 115 6.32 -11.85 -1.99
N LEU A 116 7.44 -11.26 -1.59
CA LEU A 116 8.61 -11.98 -1.11
C LEU A 116 8.72 -11.83 0.40
N PHE A 117 8.55 -12.91 1.14
CA PHE A 117 8.64 -12.92 2.59
C PHE A 117 9.91 -13.59 3.10
N SER A 118 10.56 -13.02 4.11
CA SER A 118 11.61 -13.70 4.85
C SER A 118 11.75 -13.17 6.28
N ALA A 119 11.85 -14.09 7.25
CA ALA A 119 12.07 -13.77 8.65
C ALA A 119 13.45 -13.13 8.91
N SER A 120 14.43 -13.37 8.03
CA SER A 120 15.79 -12.80 8.09
C SER A 120 16.14 -12.12 6.77
N PRO A 121 16.87 -10.99 6.76
CA PRO A 121 17.29 -10.33 5.52
C PRO A 121 18.11 -11.23 4.58
N ALA A 122 18.91 -12.14 5.13
CA ALA A 122 19.73 -13.10 4.39
C ALA A 122 19.10 -14.50 4.31
N GLY A 123 17.85 -14.66 4.77
CA GLY A 123 17.15 -15.94 4.75
C GLY A 123 16.57 -16.28 3.38
N PRO A 124 16.12 -17.53 3.18
CA PRO A 124 15.36 -17.88 1.98
C PRO A 124 14.10 -17.02 1.88
N PHE A 125 13.71 -16.66 0.66
CA PHE A 125 12.47 -15.96 0.38
C PHE A 125 11.35 -16.96 0.10
N ASP A 126 10.23 -16.73 0.77
CA ASP A 126 8.97 -17.37 0.46
C ASP A 126 8.20 -16.49 -0.53
N ARG A 127 8.00 -16.99 -1.76
CA ARG A 127 7.40 -16.25 -2.87
C ARG A 127 5.91 -16.58 -2.97
N GLN A 128 5.08 -15.58 -2.75
CA GLN A 128 3.62 -15.70 -2.83
C GLN A 128 3.09 -14.89 -4.02
N GLU A 129 2.50 -15.57 -5.01
CA GLU A 129 1.91 -14.94 -6.20
C GLU A 129 0.39 -14.99 -6.11
N LEU A 130 -0.27 -13.82 -6.13
CA LEU A 130 -1.72 -13.69 -6.03
C LEU A 130 -2.28 -12.92 -7.23
N GLU A 131 -3.53 -13.21 -7.57
CA GLU A 131 -4.29 -12.50 -8.61
C GLU A 131 -5.52 -11.79 -8.02
N PHE A 132 -5.77 -10.55 -8.45
CA PHE A 132 -6.89 -9.73 -8.00
C PHE A 132 -7.61 -9.07 -9.17
N THR A 133 -8.94 -8.97 -9.09
CA THR A 133 -9.73 -8.25 -10.12
C THR A 133 -9.51 -6.74 -10.05
N ASN A 134 -9.30 -6.19 -8.85
CA ASN A 134 -8.96 -4.79 -8.64
C ASN A 134 -7.61 -4.67 -7.94
N MET A 135 -6.53 -4.74 -8.73
CA MET A 135 -5.16 -4.69 -8.22
C MET A 135 -4.84 -3.32 -7.58
N GLN A 136 -5.32 -2.23 -8.17
CA GLN A 136 -5.06 -0.88 -7.69
C GLN A 136 -5.57 -0.65 -6.26
N GLN A 137 -6.77 -1.15 -5.95
CA GLN A 137 -7.32 -1.07 -4.60
C GLN A 137 -6.48 -1.86 -3.59
N VAL A 138 -6.00 -3.05 -3.99
CA VAL A 138 -5.14 -3.90 -3.15
C VAL A 138 -3.82 -3.21 -2.86
N LEU A 139 -3.15 -2.65 -3.88
CA LEU A 139 -1.90 -1.89 -3.73
C LEU A 139 -2.10 -0.66 -2.83
N THR A 140 -3.12 0.15 -3.13
CA THR A 140 -3.46 1.35 -2.35
C THR A 140 -3.62 1.03 -0.86
N VAL A 141 -4.36 -0.04 -0.54
CA VAL A 141 -4.59 -0.44 0.85
C VAL A 141 -3.35 -1.09 1.46
N MET A 142 -2.59 -1.87 0.70
CA MET A 142 -1.32 -2.42 1.15
C MET A 142 -0.37 -1.30 1.58
N HIS A 143 -0.12 -0.30 0.72
CA HIS A 143 0.73 0.85 1.07
C HIS A 143 0.25 1.56 2.33
N ALA A 144 -1.06 1.77 2.46
CA ALA A 144 -1.64 2.40 3.64
C ALA A 144 -1.34 1.65 4.93
N PHE A 145 -1.53 0.33 4.92
CA PHE A 145 -1.30 -0.52 6.07
C PHE A 145 0.18 -0.58 6.43
N TYR A 146 1.07 -0.65 5.43
CA TYR A 146 2.51 -0.59 5.65
C TYR A 146 2.94 0.76 6.23
N ALA A 147 2.51 1.88 5.63
CA ALA A 147 2.81 3.22 6.12
C ALA A 147 2.32 3.43 7.56
N ALA A 148 1.10 2.96 7.87
CA ALA A 148 0.58 3.01 9.23
C ALA A 148 1.36 2.11 10.20
N LYS A 149 1.85 0.96 9.72
CA LYS A 149 2.66 0.08 10.55
C LYS A 149 4.03 0.66 10.86
N VAL A 150 4.68 1.31 9.89
CA VAL A 150 5.96 1.96 10.09
C VAL A 150 5.82 3.10 11.11
N ALA A 151 4.79 3.95 10.98
CA ALA A 151 4.53 5.03 11.94
C ALA A 151 4.26 4.55 13.39
N GLN A 152 3.82 3.30 13.60
CA GLN A 152 3.70 2.71 14.94
C GLN A 152 5.04 2.26 15.55
N VAL A 153 6.00 1.90 14.70
CA VAL A 153 7.31 1.38 15.13
C VAL A 153 8.33 2.51 15.25
N ASP A 154 8.22 3.52 14.39
CA ASP A 154 9.04 4.73 14.41
C ASP A 154 8.13 5.98 14.48
N PRO A 155 7.94 6.57 15.67
CA PRO A 155 7.15 7.78 15.83
C PRO A 155 7.74 9.02 15.15
N SER A 156 9.04 8.98 14.77
CA SER A 156 9.72 10.04 14.03
C SER A 156 9.61 9.86 12.50
N PHE A 157 8.93 8.82 12.05
CA PHE A 157 8.68 8.56 10.64
C PHE A 157 7.92 9.71 10.00
N SER A 158 8.60 10.45 9.11
CA SER A 158 7.90 11.27 8.12
C SER A 158 7.41 10.36 7.00
N PHE A 159 6.20 10.59 6.52
CA PHE A 159 5.66 9.89 5.35
C PHE A 159 6.33 10.43 4.09
N ASP A 160 7.64 10.19 3.98
CA ASP A 160 8.45 10.62 2.88
C ASP A 160 8.06 9.79 1.64
N SER A 161 7.83 10.46 0.51
CA SER A 161 7.27 9.92 -0.74
C SER A 161 8.07 8.75 -1.37
N ARG A 162 9.21 8.39 -0.76
CA ARG A 162 10.13 7.33 -1.18
C ARG A 162 9.66 5.91 -0.86
N PHE A 163 8.65 5.73 -0.01
CA PHE A 163 8.10 4.40 0.31
C PHE A 163 7.00 3.92 -0.66
N LEU A 164 6.71 4.70 -1.70
CA LEU A 164 5.64 4.42 -2.66
C LEU A 164 6.15 3.89 -4.01
N SER A 165 7.44 3.56 -4.08
CA SER A 165 8.08 2.87 -5.21
C SER A 165 8.63 1.48 -4.80
N VAL A 166 7.81 0.68 -4.13
CA VAL A 166 8.07 -0.74 -3.83
C VAL A 166 6.90 -1.58 -4.33
#